data_AF-A0A529PZV1-F1
#
_entry.id   AF-A0A529PZV1-F1
#
_cell.length_a   1.000
_cell.length_b   1.000
_cell.length_c   1.000
_cell.angle_alpha   90.00
_cell.angle_beta   90.00
_cell.angle_gamma   90.00
#
_symmetry.space_group_name_H-M   'P 1'
#
loop_
_entity.id
_entity.type
_entity.pdbx_description
1 polymer ?
#
loop_
_entity_poly.entity_id
_entity_poly.type
_entity_poly.pdbx_seq_one_letter_code
_entity_poly.pdbx_strand_id
1 'polypeptide(L)'
;SYAEQPQPNGLAEAFIIGRDFIAKDNVSMILGDNIYFGDGLSKLCRTAAARESGASVFAYHVEDPERYGVVSFDKATGTALTIEEKPLKPKSNWAVTGLYFYDNRVVDIASTIRP
;
A
#
# COMPACT_ATOMS: atom_id res chain seq x y z
N SER A 1 8.67 -10.19 16.05
CA SER A 1 7.80 -11.37 16.22
C SER A 1 7.72 -12.09 14.88
N TYR A 2 7.16 -13.30 14.86
CA TYR A 2 6.88 -14.05 13.64
C TYR A 2 5.44 -14.55 13.70
N ALA A 3 4.79 -14.67 12.55
CA ALA A 3 3.44 -15.22 12.42
C ALA A 3 3.34 -16.00 11.10
N GLU A 4 2.53 -17.05 11.08
CA GLU A 4 2.32 -17.89 9.90
C GLU A 4 1.13 -17.39 9.06
N GLN A 5 1.29 -17.41 7.74
CA GLN A 5 0.21 -17.29 6.77
C GLN A 5 0.00 -18.67 6.12
N PRO A 6 -1.02 -19.45 6.51
CA PRO A 6 -1.15 -20.83 6.05
C PRO A 6 -1.41 -20.97 4.54
N GLN A 7 -2.07 -19.97 3.94
CA GLN A 7 -2.39 -19.92 2.51
C GLN A 7 -2.27 -18.47 2.01
N PRO A 8 -1.90 -18.24 0.73
CA PRO A 8 -1.72 -16.90 0.20
C PRO A 8 -3.07 -16.23 -0.14
N ASN A 9 -3.88 -15.86 0.86
CA ASN A 9 -5.23 -15.30 0.66
C ASN A 9 -5.24 -13.79 0.29
N GLY A 10 -4.09 -13.26 -0.11
CA GLY A 10 -3.92 -11.87 -0.50
C GLY A 10 -3.31 -10.99 0.57
N LEU A 11 -2.91 -9.78 0.17
CA LEU A 11 -2.09 -8.86 0.98
C LEU A 11 -2.82 -8.36 2.23
N ALA A 12 -4.14 -8.17 2.16
CA ALA A 12 -4.93 -7.66 3.28
C ALA A 12 -4.94 -8.62 4.50
N GLU A 13 -4.70 -9.91 4.28
CA GLU A 13 -4.65 -10.91 5.36
C GLU A 13 -3.52 -10.62 6.37
N ALA A 14 -2.46 -9.92 5.95
CA ALA A 14 -1.38 -9.50 6.84
C ALA A 14 -1.88 -8.68 8.04
N PHE A 15 -2.93 -7.86 7.86
CA PHE A 15 -3.53 -7.07 8.95
C PHE A 15 -4.46 -7.88 9.85
N ILE A 16 -4.95 -9.02 9.38
CA ILE A 16 -5.73 -9.98 10.18
C ILE A 16 -4.79 -10.81 11.03
N ILE A 17 -3.75 -11.38 10.42
CA ILE A 17 -2.70 -12.16 11.10
C ILE A 17 -1.95 -11.28 12.11
N GLY A 18 -1.62 -10.06 11.71
CA GLY A 18 -0.87 -9.10 12.52
C GLY A 18 -1.71 -8.32 13.53
N ARG A 19 -3.01 -8.58 13.68
CA ARG A 19 -3.92 -7.78 14.52
C ARG A 19 -3.40 -7.54 15.93
N ASP A 20 -2.98 -8.61 16.62
CA ASP A 20 -2.51 -8.51 18.00
C ASP A 20 -1.15 -7.81 18.09
N PHE A 21 -0.32 -7.92 17.05
CA PHE A 21 0.95 -7.21 16.96
C PHE A 21 0.76 -5.71 16.72
N ILE A 22 -0.19 -5.34 15.86
CA ILE A 22 -0.53 -3.94 15.55
C ILE A 22 -1.23 -3.27 16.74
N ALA A 23 -2.08 -4.03 17.45
CA ALA A 23 -2.87 -3.55 18.57
C ALA A 23 -3.62 -2.24 18.21
N LYS A 24 -3.23 -1.11 18.81
CA LYS A 24 -3.85 0.21 18.60
C LYS A 24 -2.96 1.17 17.82
N ASP A 25 -1.79 0.71 17.37
CA ASP A 25 -0.82 1.57 16.72
C ASP A 25 -1.13 1.72 15.22
N ASN A 26 -0.53 2.75 14.62
CA ASN A 26 -0.41 2.87 13.17
C ASN A 26 0.64 1.88 12.67
N VAL A 27 0.51 1.44 11.43
CA VAL A 27 1.33 0.36 10.88
C VAL A 27 1.84 0.69 9.48
N SER A 28 3.07 0.26 9.18
CA SER A 28 3.60 0.20 7.82
C SER A 28 3.72 -1.26 7.36
N MET A 29 3.30 -1.55 6.14
CA MET A 29 3.47 -2.85 5.49
C MET A 29 4.42 -2.71 4.30
N ILE A 30 5.36 -3.64 4.17
CA ILE A 30 6.26 -3.76 3.01
C ILE A 30 6.22 -5.19 2.47
N LEU A 31 6.18 -5.35 1.15
CA LEU A 31 6.30 -6.66 0.51
C LEU A 31 7.76 -7.13 0.59
N GLY A 32 7.96 -8.38 1.02
CA GLY A 32 9.30 -8.92 1.31
C GLY A 32 10.23 -9.05 0.09
N ASP A 33 9.68 -8.97 -1.12
CA ASP A 33 10.40 -9.04 -2.40
C ASP A 33 10.65 -7.65 -3.04
N ASN A 34 10.22 -6.56 -2.39
CA ASN A 34 10.36 -5.21 -2.92
C ASN A 34 11.69 -4.57 -2.45
N ILE A 35 12.45 -4.02 -3.40
CA ILE A 35 13.72 -3.32 -3.13
C ILE A 35 13.52 -1.83 -3.41
N TYR A 36 13.85 -1.01 -2.42
CA TYR A 36 13.82 0.46 -2.52
C TYR A 36 15.23 1.02 -2.35
N PHE A 37 15.62 1.89 -3.28
CA PHE A 37 16.89 2.60 -3.21
C PHE A 37 16.73 4.00 -3.83
N GLY A 38 17.35 5.00 -3.20
CA GLY A 38 17.32 6.38 -3.68
C GLY A 38 17.58 7.37 -2.57
N ASP A 39 18.12 8.53 -2.95
CA ASP A 39 18.25 9.65 -2.02
C ASP A 39 16.87 10.10 -1.52
N GLY A 40 16.81 10.50 -0.25
CA GLY A 40 15.56 10.98 0.36
C GLY A 40 14.54 9.90 0.77
N LEU A 41 14.77 8.60 0.51
CA LEU A 41 13.85 7.53 0.90
C LEU A 41 13.49 7.59 2.40
N SER A 42 14.49 7.72 3.28
CA SER A 42 14.23 7.82 4.73
C SER A 42 13.39 9.05 5.10
N LYS A 43 13.52 10.15 4.36
CA LYS A 43 12.71 11.36 4.57
C LYS A 43 11.26 11.10 4.14
N LEU A 44 11.05 10.46 2.99
CA LEU A 44 9.72 10.06 2.51
C LEU A 44 9.01 9.14 3.52
N CYS A 45 9.70 8.10 4.02
CA CYS A 45 9.14 7.20 5.01
C CYS A 45 8.80 7.92 6.32
N ARG A 46 9.64 8.85 6.79
CA ARG A 46 9.34 9.65 7.99
C ARG A 46 8.12 10.54 7.80
N THR A 47 7.97 11.17 6.63
CA THR A 47 6.78 11.98 6.32
C THR A 47 5.51 11.14 6.31
N ALA A 48 5.55 9.94 5.70
CA ALA A 48 4.41 9.02 5.70
C ALA A 48 4.08 8.50 7.10
N ALA A 49 5.09 8.15 7.90
CA ALA A 49 4.93 7.68 9.27
C ALA A 49 4.40 8.75 10.23
N ALA A 50 4.71 10.03 9.99
CA ALA A 50 4.22 11.15 10.80
C ALA A 50 2.73 11.47 10.56
N ARG A 51 2.10 10.86 9.55
CA ARG A 51 0.67 11.05 9.27
C ARG A 51 -0.15 10.19 10.23
N GLU A 52 -0.85 10.84 11.16
CA GLU A 52 -1.63 10.15 12.20
C GLU A 52 -2.93 9.50 11.67
N SER A 53 -3.52 10.04 10.59
CA SER A 53 -4.80 9.56 10.06
C SER A 53 -4.80 9.40 8.54
N GLY A 54 -5.40 8.30 8.08
CA GLY A 54 -5.55 7.90 6.70
C GLY A 54 -4.50 6.86 6.29
N ALA A 55 -4.20 6.86 4.99
CA ALA A 55 -3.21 5.97 4.41
C ALA A 55 -2.23 6.78 3.55
N SER A 56 -0.99 6.31 3.45
CA SER A 56 -0.01 6.78 2.47
C SER A 56 0.48 5.59 1.66
N VAL A 57 0.44 5.74 0.34
CA VAL A 57 1.02 4.80 -0.61
C VAL A 57 1.93 5.56 -1.57
N PHE A 58 2.89 4.87 -2.17
CA PHE A 58 3.84 5.49 -3.09
C PHE A 58 3.56 5.00 -4.51
N ALA A 59 3.50 5.95 -5.44
CA ALA A 59 3.35 5.66 -6.86
C ALA A 59 4.70 5.77 -7.56
N TYR A 60 4.98 4.84 -8.47
CA TYR A 60 6.20 4.82 -9.28
C TYR A 60 5.85 4.59 -10.74
N HIS A 61 6.58 5.27 -11.64
CA HIS A 61 6.34 5.13 -13.07
C HIS A 61 6.94 3.82 -13.58
N VAL A 62 6.12 2.99 -14.24
CA VAL A 62 6.53 1.68 -14.78
C VAL A 62 6.17 1.56 -16.25
N GLU A 63 6.81 0.63 -16.95
CA GLU A 63 6.55 0.36 -18.36
C GLU A 63 5.31 -0.54 -18.55
N ASP A 64 5.10 -1.51 -17.66
CA ASP A 64 3.99 -2.49 -17.70
C ASP A 64 3.00 -2.31 -16.51
N PRO A 65 2.19 -1.23 -16.49
CA PRO A 65 1.33 -0.90 -15.35
C PRO A 65 0.19 -1.91 -15.09
N GLU A 66 -0.26 -2.66 -16.11
CA GLU A 66 -1.34 -3.65 -16.00
C GLU A 66 -1.04 -4.81 -15.05
N ARG A 67 0.20 -4.96 -14.60
CA ARG A 67 0.62 -5.99 -13.65
C ARG A 67 0.40 -5.59 -12.18
N TYR A 68 0.03 -4.34 -11.93
CA TYR A 68 0.01 -3.72 -10.60
C TYR A 68 -1.32 -2.99 -10.32
N GLY A 69 -1.46 -2.47 -9.10
CA GLY A 69 -2.45 -1.45 -8.78
C GLY A 69 -2.06 -0.12 -9.44
N VAL A 70 -2.89 0.39 -10.35
CA VAL A 70 -2.61 1.61 -11.13
C VAL A 70 -3.41 2.78 -10.58
N VAL A 71 -2.72 3.87 -10.26
CA VAL A 71 -3.34 5.12 -9.80
C VAL A 71 -3.46 6.13 -10.94
N SER A 72 -4.63 6.72 -11.14
CA SER A 72 -4.80 7.87 -12.06
C SER A 72 -4.80 9.18 -11.29
N PHE A 73 -4.39 10.26 -11.96
CA PHE A 73 -4.30 11.58 -11.37
C PHE A 73 -5.10 12.60 -12.18
N ASP A 74 -5.67 13.57 -11.48
CA ASP A 74 -6.17 14.79 -12.08
C ASP A 74 -5.00 15.60 -12.64
N LYS A 75 -5.06 15.96 -13.93
CA LYS A 75 -3.94 16.60 -14.64
C LYS A 75 -3.67 18.03 -14.16
N ALA A 76 -4.67 18.72 -13.64
CA ALA A 76 -4.55 20.12 -13.22
C ALA A 76 -3.98 20.25 -11.80
N THR A 77 -4.38 19.34 -10.90
CA THR A 77 -4.07 19.41 -9.47
C THR A 77 -3.03 18.39 -9.01
N GLY A 78 -2.83 17.31 -9.77
CA GLY A 78 -2.01 16.17 -9.35
C GLY A 78 -2.69 15.29 -8.29
N THR A 79 -3.99 15.49 -8.04
CA THR A 79 -4.75 14.70 -7.05
C THR A 79 -5.03 13.30 -7.58
N ALA A 80 -4.82 12.26 -6.77
CA ALA A 80 -5.20 10.89 -7.13
C ALA A 80 -6.71 10.75 -7.27
N LEU A 81 -7.18 10.15 -8.37
CA LEU A 81 -8.61 10.00 -8.70
C LEU A 81 -9.10 8.57 -8.57
N THR A 82 -8.38 7.60 -9.13
CA THR A 82 -8.78 6.19 -9.11
C THR A 82 -7.59 5.31 -8.79
N ILE A 83 -7.85 4.16 -8.17
CA ILE A 83 -6.91 3.04 -8.07
C ILE A 83 -7.60 1.80 -8.60
N GLU A 84 -6.96 1.09 -9.54
CA GLU A 84 -7.51 -0.11 -10.16
C GLU A 84 -6.46 -1.23 -10.08
N GLU A 85 -6.84 -2.40 -9.58
CA GLU A 85 -5.94 -3.57 -9.49
C GLU A 85 -5.86 -4.26 -10.85
N LYS A 86 -4.64 -4.35 -11.40
CA LYS A 86 -4.29 -5.04 -12.65
C LYS A 86 -5.25 -4.73 -13.82
N PRO A 87 -5.43 -3.44 -14.17
CA PRO A 87 -6.39 -3.06 -15.19
C PRO A 87 -5.95 -3.53 -16.58
N LEU A 88 -6.87 -4.13 -17.35
CA LEU A 88 -6.62 -4.51 -18.75
C LEU A 88 -6.32 -3.31 -19.66
N LYS A 89 -6.79 -2.11 -19.27
CA LYS A 89 -6.55 -0.84 -19.96
C LYS A 89 -6.14 0.22 -18.93
N PRO A 90 -4.87 0.28 -18.55
CA PRO A 90 -4.35 1.20 -17.54
C PRO A 90 -4.66 2.67 -17.89
N LYS A 91 -5.13 3.44 -16.90
CA LYS A 91 -5.42 4.88 -17.06
C LYS A 91 -4.18 5.77 -16.92
N SER A 92 -3.07 5.19 -16.45
CA SER A 92 -1.77 5.84 -16.29
C SER A 92 -0.67 4.78 -16.22
N ASN A 93 0.58 5.23 -16.21
CA ASN A 93 1.76 4.39 -15.98
C ASN A 93 2.26 4.42 -14.53
N TRP A 94 1.43 4.91 -13.59
CA TRP A 94 1.79 5.04 -12.18
C TRP A 94 1.29 3.84 -11.40
N ALA A 95 2.21 2.93 -11.07
CA ALA A 95 1.94 1.76 -10.26
C ALA A 95 2.11 2.10 -8.77
N VAL A 96 1.21 1.58 -7.93
CA VAL A 96 1.36 1.59 -6.48
C VAL A 96 2.42 0.56 -6.10
N THR A 97 3.45 1.03 -5.41
CA THR A 97 4.55 0.20 -4.92
C THR A 97 4.12 -0.63 -3.71
N GLY A 98 4.91 -1.67 -3.38
CA GLY A 98 4.66 -2.54 -2.22
C GLY A 98 5.04 -1.96 -0.86
N LEU A 99 4.91 -0.64 -0.66
CA LEU A 99 5.15 0.04 0.62
C LEU A 99 3.94 0.89 0.99
N TYR A 100 3.35 0.58 2.14
CA TYR A 100 2.09 1.14 2.58
C TYR A 100 2.19 1.61 4.03
N PHE A 101 1.57 2.75 4.35
CA PHE A 101 1.42 3.25 5.71
C PHE A 101 -0.07 3.45 5.98
N TYR A 102 -0.55 2.95 7.11
CA TYR A 102 -1.96 3.02 7.48
C TYR A 102 -2.13 3.46 8.93
N ASP A 103 -3.22 4.19 9.18
CA ASP A 103 -3.76 4.27 10.53
C ASP A 103 -4.39 2.94 10.97
N ASN A 104 -4.69 2.83 12.26
CA ASN A 104 -5.15 1.58 12.87
C ASN A 104 -6.44 1.00 12.27
N ARG A 105 -7.26 1.81 11.57
CA ARG A 105 -8.52 1.35 10.94
C ARG A 105 -8.30 0.27 9.89
N VAL A 106 -7.08 0.10 9.40
CA VAL A 106 -6.72 -0.95 8.43
C VAL A 106 -7.05 -2.36 8.94
N VAL A 107 -6.96 -2.61 10.25
CA VAL A 107 -7.26 -3.92 10.84
C VAL A 107 -8.75 -4.27 10.66
N ASP A 108 -9.63 -3.29 10.89
CA ASP A 108 -11.07 -3.47 10.72
C ASP A 108 -11.42 -3.54 9.24
N ILE A 109 -10.91 -2.62 8.42
CA ILE A 109 -11.14 -2.61 6.97
C ILE A 109 -10.73 -3.95 6.36
N ALA A 110 -9.53 -4.45 6.65
CA ALA A 110 -9.04 -5.73 6.13
C ALA A 110 -9.95 -6.90 6.49
N SER A 111 -10.52 -6.92 7.70
CA SER A 111 -11.46 -7.96 8.13
C SER A 111 -12.79 -7.97 7.39
N THR A 112 -13.15 -6.88 6.70
CA THR A 112 -14.40 -6.74 5.94
C THR A 112 -14.23 -7.00 4.44
N ILE A 113 -12.98 -7.09 3.94
CA ILE A 113 -12.70 -7.34 2.53
C ILE A 113 -13.12 -8.76 2.19
N ARG A 114 -13.82 -8.90 1.05
CA ARG A 114 -14.21 -10.19 0.49
C ARG A 114 -13.25 -10.55 -0.65
N PRO A 115 -12.95 -11.85 -0.83
CA PRO A 115 -12.22 -12.34 -2.00
C PRO A 115 -12.85 -11.91 -3.33
#